data_AF-A0A7X8D675-F1
#
_entry.id   AF-A0A7X8D675-F1
#
_cell.length_a   1.000
_cell.length_b   1.000
_cell.length_c   1.000
_cell.angle_alpha   90.00
_cell.angle_beta   90.00
_cell.angle_gamma   90.00
#
_symmetry.space_group_name_H-M   'P 1'
#
loop_
_entity.id
_entity.type
_entity.pdbx_description
1 polymer ?
#
loop_
_entity_poly.entity_id
_entity_poly.type
_entity_poly.pdbx_seq_one_letter_code
_entity_poly.pdbx_strand_id
1 'polypeptide(L)'
;VKALREDVTKRDTHTQLHLAPRHGGPTTLDWQRRLRNLTTYPRRRHIQRFMEEVVTPALEEVAAALTKQGANTTVEQTAKQVALHVEHDSELDFVYKVRPEAYPLPAFVENDEEDDDSSERKYFRAEVHLREGGQNYDVMGWSRAEVIDDILDQYERHLHYLHLIR
;
A
#
# COMPACT_ATOMS: atom_id res chain seq x y z
N VAL A 1 -9.51 -21.00 -28.14
CA VAL A 1 -9.02 -21.40 -26.79
C VAL A 1 -7.88 -20.51 -26.28
N LYS A 2 -6.92 -20.09 -27.12
CA LYS A 2 -5.82 -19.19 -26.72
C LYS A 2 -6.28 -17.78 -26.29
N ALA A 3 -7.19 -17.16 -27.05
CA ALA A 3 -7.75 -15.84 -26.73
C ALA A 3 -8.55 -15.80 -25.42
N LEU A 4 -9.26 -16.89 -25.08
CA LEU A 4 -10.04 -16.97 -23.84
C LEU A 4 -9.13 -17.05 -22.59
N ARG A 5 -7.97 -17.70 -22.70
CA ARG A 5 -6.97 -17.75 -21.63
C ARG A 5 -6.28 -16.41 -21.44
N GLU A 6 -5.92 -15.74 -22.53
CA GLU A 6 -5.34 -14.39 -22.48
C GLU A 6 -6.31 -13.39 -21.86
N ASP A 7 -7.61 -13.52 -22.12
CA ASP A 7 -8.63 -12.61 -21.57
C ASP A 7 -8.91 -12.88 -20.08
N VAL A 8 -8.88 -14.14 -19.64
CA VAL A 8 -8.96 -14.51 -18.22
C VAL A 8 -7.72 -14.01 -17.47
N THR A 9 -6.51 -14.22 -18.01
CA THR A 9 -5.27 -13.72 -17.39
C THR A 9 -5.24 -12.19 -17.33
N LYS A 10 -5.73 -11.48 -18.37
CA LYS A 10 -5.87 -10.03 -18.32
C LYS A 10 -6.86 -9.56 -17.25
N ARG A 11 -8.01 -10.21 -17.12
CA ARG A 11 -9.00 -9.89 -16.06
C ARG A 11 -8.46 -10.18 -14.66
N ASP A 12 -7.75 -11.28 -14.47
CA ASP A 12 -7.10 -11.61 -13.20
C ASP A 12 -6.02 -10.58 -12.85
N THR A 13 -5.19 -10.15 -13.82
CA THR A 13 -4.18 -9.10 -13.58
C THR A 13 -4.78 -7.74 -13.25
N HIS A 14 -5.89 -7.35 -13.88
CA HIS A 14 -6.60 -6.11 -13.57
C HIS A 14 -7.28 -6.14 -12.18
N THR A 15 -7.58 -7.33 -11.69
CA THR A 15 -8.13 -7.55 -10.33
C THR A 15 -7.02 -7.68 -9.28
N GLN A 16 -5.77 -7.93 -9.69
CA GLN A 16 -4.60 -7.97 -8.80
C GLN A 16 -3.85 -6.63 -8.72
N LEU A 17 -3.95 -5.81 -9.77
CA LEU A 17 -3.32 -4.49 -9.85
C LEU A 17 -4.37 -3.41 -9.63
N HIS A 18 -4.96 -3.40 -8.44
CA HIS A 18 -5.78 -2.27 -8.06
C HIS A 18 -4.88 -1.05 -7.93
N LEU A 19 -5.19 -0.06 -8.77
CA LEU A 19 -4.46 1.19 -8.80
C LEU A 19 -4.86 1.96 -7.55
N ALA A 20 -3.86 2.37 -6.80
CA ALA A 20 -4.05 3.21 -5.64
C ALA A 20 -4.85 4.48 -6.01
N PRO A 21 -5.65 5.02 -5.07
CA PRO A 21 -6.38 6.27 -5.27
C PRO A 21 -5.46 7.38 -5.77
N ARG A 22 -5.96 8.22 -6.67
CA ARG A 22 -5.17 9.30 -7.25
C ARG A 22 -5.16 10.49 -6.28
N HIS A 23 -4.07 10.62 -5.54
CA HIS A 23 -3.82 11.78 -4.68
C HIS A 23 -3.36 12.98 -5.53
N GLY A 24 -4.18 14.03 -5.58
CA GLY A 24 -3.84 15.32 -6.19
C GLY A 24 -4.23 15.52 -7.67
N GLY A 25 -4.58 16.76 -8.02
CA GLY A 25 -4.77 17.21 -9.40
C GLY A 25 -3.48 17.08 -10.23
N PRO A 26 -3.55 17.06 -11.57
CA PRO A 26 -2.46 16.62 -12.43
C PRO A 26 -1.24 17.53 -12.29
N THR A 27 -0.24 17.11 -11.51
CA THR A 27 1.09 17.69 -11.61
C THR A 27 1.87 16.95 -12.70
N THR A 28 2.72 17.66 -13.44
CA THR A 28 3.51 17.07 -14.53
C THR A 28 4.49 15.98 -14.06
N LEU A 29 4.75 15.88 -12.75
CA LEU A 29 5.69 14.95 -12.13
C LEU A 29 5.05 13.59 -11.76
N ASP A 30 3.73 13.47 -11.72
CA ASP A 30 3.05 12.27 -11.18
C ASP A 30 3.13 11.06 -12.12
N TRP A 31 3.00 11.26 -13.43
CA TRP A 31 3.06 10.14 -14.38
C TRP A 31 4.50 9.65 -14.61
N GLN A 32 5.50 10.52 -14.52
CA GLN A 32 6.92 10.15 -14.62
C GLN A 32 7.38 9.38 -13.38
N ARG A 33 6.97 9.82 -12.18
CA ARG A 33 7.19 9.08 -10.92
C ARG A 33 6.53 7.70 -10.99
N ARG A 34 5.28 7.64 -11.47
CA ARG A 34 4.56 6.38 -11.69
C ARG A 34 5.25 5.47 -12.70
N LEU A 35 5.71 6.01 -13.83
CA LEU A 35 6.43 5.22 -14.84
C LEU A 35 7.72 4.62 -14.27
N ARG A 36 8.48 5.39 -13.49
CA ARG A 36 9.66 4.89 -12.78
C ARG A 36 9.31 3.77 -11.80
N ASN A 37 8.21 3.91 -11.05
CA ASN A 37 7.79 2.87 -10.11
C ASN A 37 7.32 1.59 -10.84
N LEU A 38 6.79 1.69 -12.06
CA LEU A 38 6.43 0.53 -12.89
C LEU A 38 7.66 -0.24 -13.42
N THR A 39 8.78 0.44 -13.62
CA THR A 39 10.02 -0.18 -14.16
C THR A 39 11.03 -0.56 -13.08
N THR A 40 10.80 -0.13 -11.83
CA THR A 40 11.68 -0.45 -10.70
C THR A 40 11.15 -1.67 -9.98
N TYR A 41 12.03 -2.63 -9.68
CA TYR A 41 11.71 -3.81 -8.86
C TYR A 41 12.39 -3.67 -7.49
N PRO A 42 11.68 -3.17 -6.45
CA PRO A 42 12.29 -2.97 -5.15
C PRO A 42 12.77 -4.30 -4.55
N ARG A 43 14.04 -4.34 -4.17
CA ARG A 43 14.64 -5.45 -3.40
C ARG A 43 14.34 -5.27 -1.91
N ARG A 44 14.61 -6.30 -1.10
CA ARG A 44 14.32 -6.34 0.34
C ARG A 44 14.78 -5.10 1.11
N ARG A 45 15.97 -4.58 0.83
CA ARG A 45 16.52 -3.37 1.48
C ARG A 45 15.72 -2.11 1.16
N HIS A 46 15.20 -1.97 -0.07
CA HIS A 46 14.45 -0.79 -0.48
C HIS A 46 13.08 -0.73 0.20
N ILE A 47 12.39 -1.87 0.30
CA ILE A 47 11.10 -1.91 0.97
C ILE A 47 11.24 -1.69 2.48
N GLN A 48 12.25 -2.29 3.13
CA GLN A 48 12.48 -2.07 4.56
C GLN A 48 12.69 -0.58 4.87
N ARG A 49 13.52 0.09 4.07
CA ARG A 49 13.73 1.53 4.18
C ARG A 49 12.44 2.33 3.97
N PHE A 50 11.65 1.97 2.95
CA PHE A 50 10.38 2.64 2.69
C PHE A 50 9.41 2.48 3.86
N MET A 51 9.31 1.28 4.45
CA MET A 51 8.47 1.05 5.63
C MET A 51 8.93 1.90 6.82
N GLU A 52 10.24 1.98 7.07
CA GLU A 52 10.81 2.68 8.23
C GLU A 52 10.82 4.22 8.09
N GLU A 53 11.16 4.74 6.91
CA GLU A 53 11.37 6.18 6.71
C GLU A 53 10.10 6.92 6.22
N VAL A 54 9.16 6.20 5.60
CA VAL A 54 7.96 6.78 4.98
C VAL A 54 6.69 6.31 5.67
N VAL A 55 6.45 4.99 5.72
CA VAL A 55 5.17 4.44 6.17
C VAL A 55 4.98 4.59 7.68
N THR A 56 5.92 4.11 8.50
CA THR A 56 5.80 4.21 9.97
C THR A 56 5.61 5.65 10.42
N PRO A 57 6.43 6.63 9.98
CA PRO A 57 6.24 8.01 10.37
C PRO A 57 4.92 8.62 9.90
N ALA A 58 4.41 8.23 8.71
CA ALA A 58 3.09 8.68 8.24
C ALA A 58 1.96 8.20 9.17
N LEU A 59 1.98 6.91 9.56
CA LEU A 59 0.98 6.34 10.45
C LEU A 59 1.03 6.97 11.84
N GLU A 60 2.24 7.20 12.38
CA GLU A 60 2.44 7.87 13.66
C GLU A 60 1.94 9.32 13.66
N GLU A 61 2.17 10.05 12.56
CA GLU A 61 1.71 11.43 12.40
C GLU A 61 0.18 11.52 12.39
N VAL A 62 -0.48 10.65 11.62
CA VAL A 62 -1.95 10.58 11.58
C VAL A 62 -2.51 10.13 12.93
N ALA A 63 -1.92 9.11 13.57
CA ALA A 63 -2.33 8.65 14.90
C ALA A 63 -2.26 9.79 15.92
N ALA A 64 -1.15 10.52 15.97
CA ALA A 64 -0.98 11.66 16.87
C ALA A 64 -2.00 12.78 16.60
N ALA A 65 -2.33 13.04 15.33
CA ALA A 65 -3.35 14.02 14.96
C ALA A 65 -4.76 13.59 15.40
N LEU A 66 -5.14 12.33 15.16
CA LEU A 66 -6.44 11.78 15.56
C LEU A 66 -6.60 11.70 17.08
N THR A 67 -5.55 11.30 17.81
CA THR A 67 -5.55 11.28 19.27
C THR A 67 -5.76 12.68 19.87
N LYS A 68 -5.20 13.72 19.25
CA LYS A 68 -5.46 15.12 19.67
C LYS A 68 -6.93 15.54 19.45
N GLN A 69 -7.63 14.93 18.50
CA GLN A 69 -9.05 15.14 18.26
C GLN A 69 -9.94 14.25 19.17
N GLY A 70 -9.35 13.45 20.05
CA GLY A 70 -10.07 12.61 21.01
C GLY A 70 -10.37 11.18 20.55
N ALA A 71 -9.87 10.75 19.39
CA ALA A 71 -9.98 9.36 18.96
C ALA A 71 -8.95 8.49 19.71
N ASN A 72 -9.31 7.24 20.05
CA ASN A 72 -8.34 6.29 20.58
C ASN A 72 -7.60 5.62 19.41
N THR A 73 -6.29 5.86 19.30
CA THR A 73 -5.48 5.33 18.19
C THR A 73 -4.25 4.59 18.68
N THR A 74 -3.89 3.52 17.96
CA THR A 74 -2.68 2.72 18.23
C THR A 74 -1.96 2.42 16.92
N VAL A 75 -0.64 2.58 16.92
CA VAL A 75 0.22 2.14 15.82
C VAL A 75 0.93 0.85 16.23
N GLU A 76 0.68 -0.24 15.50
CA GLU A 76 1.36 -1.52 15.69
C GLU A 76 2.44 -1.68 14.62
N GLN A 77 3.70 -1.83 15.04
CA GLN A 77 4.81 -2.13 14.16
C GLN A 77 5.33 -3.54 14.44
N THR A 78 5.38 -4.37 13.40
CA THR A 78 5.99 -5.70 13.45
C THR A 78 6.97 -5.86 12.30
N ALA A 79 7.78 -6.93 12.34
CA ALA A 79 8.66 -7.28 11.22
C ALA A 79 7.93 -7.56 9.89
N LYS A 80 6.60 -7.77 9.92
CA LYS A 80 5.79 -8.18 8.76
C LYS A 80 4.75 -7.16 8.32
N GLN A 81 4.49 -6.13 9.11
CA GLN A 81 3.48 -5.12 8.81
C GLN A 81 3.59 -3.91 9.74
N VAL A 82 3.05 -2.78 9.29
CA VAL A 82 2.76 -1.61 10.13
C VAL A 82 1.27 -1.32 10.01
N ALA A 83 0.60 -1.09 11.14
CA ALA A 83 -0.85 -0.95 11.22
C ALA A 83 -1.24 0.28 12.04
N LEU A 84 -2.18 1.07 11.54
CA LEU A 84 -2.89 2.09 12.31
C LEU A 84 -4.27 1.55 12.68
N HIS A 85 -4.59 1.61 13.97
CA HIS A 85 -5.88 1.26 14.54
C HIS A 85 -6.53 2.52 15.10
N VAL A 86 -7.80 2.74 14.77
CA VAL A 86 -8.64 3.81 15.32
C VAL A 86 -9.91 3.17 15.84
N GLU A 87 -10.12 3.22 17.16
CA GLU A 87 -11.25 2.56 17.81
C GLU A 87 -12.50 3.46 17.79
N HIS A 88 -13.66 2.85 17.60
CA HIS A 88 -14.96 3.55 17.57
C HIS A 88 -15.98 2.97 18.55
N ASP A 89 -15.51 2.58 19.75
CA ASP A 89 -16.32 2.05 20.86
C ASP A 89 -17.30 0.94 20.44
N SER A 90 -18.57 1.29 20.18
CA SER A 90 -19.64 0.36 19.79
C SER A 90 -19.78 0.16 18.28
N GLU A 91 -19.02 0.90 17.49
CA GLU A 91 -19.00 0.81 16.03
C GLU A 91 -17.80 -0.03 15.55
N LEU A 92 -17.69 -0.25 14.25
CA LEU A 92 -16.55 -0.97 13.67
C LEU A 92 -15.29 -0.10 13.70
N ASP A 93 -14.18 -0.63 14.24
CA ASP A 93 -12.90 0.09 14.22
C ASP A 93 -12.33 0.21 12.81
N PHE A 94 -11.67 1.33 12.55
CA PHE A 94 -10.87 1.53 11.35
C PHE A 94 -9.46 0.95 11.51
N VAL A 95 -9.01 0.19 10.50
CA VAL A 95 -7.65 -0.38 10.49
C VAL A 95 -7.03 -0.20 9.11
N TYR A 96 -5.90 0.52 9.08
CA TYR A 96 -5.07 0.72 7.89
C TYR A 96 -3.74 -0.03 8.07
N LYS A 97 -3.51 -1.09 7.29
CA LYS A 97 -2.29 -1.91 7.37
C LYS A 97 -1.47 -1.80 6.09
N VAL A 98 -0.15 -1.69 6.23
CA VAL A 98 0.80 -1.81 5.12
C VAL A 98 1.68 -3.03 5.34
N ARG A 99 1.75 -3.91 4.34
CA ARG A 99 2.50 -5.18 4.41
C ARG A 99 3.53 -5.28 3.29
N PRO A 100 4.82 -5.52 3.60
CA PRO A 100 5.80 -5.89 2.60
C PRO A 100 5.57 -7.32 2.10
N GLU A 101 5.09 -7.46 0.87
CA GLU A 101 4.83 -8.75 0.24
C GLU A 101 5.86 -9.06 -0.85
N ALA A 102 6.34 -10.31 -0.89
CA ALA A 102 7.37 -10.76 -1.83
C ALA A 102 6.74 -11.53 -3.01
N TYR A 103 7.12 -11.13 -4.22
CA TYR A 103 6.61 -11.70 -5.47
C TYR A 103 7.78 -12.19 -6.34
N PRO A 104 7.58 -13.26 -7.15
CA PRO A 104 8.60 -13.73 -8.07
C PRO A 104 8.84 -12.70 -9.18
N LEU A 105 10.11 -12.44 -9.54
CA LEU A 105 10.44 -11.55 -10.66
C LEU A 105 9.86 -12.10 -11.97
N PRO A 106 9.29 -11.24 -12.82
CA PRO A 106 8.87 -11.64 -14.15
C PRO A 106 10.05 -12.17 -14.99
N ALA A 107 9.77 -13.19 -15.80
CA ALA A 107 10.79 -13.89 -16.59
C ALA A 107 11.53 -13.02 -17.64
N PHE A 108 11.02 -11.82 -17.96
CA PHE A 108 11.59 -10.90 -18.95
C PHE A 108 12.59 -9.89 -18.39
N VAL A 109 12.82 -9.88 -17.07
CA VAL A 109 13.78 -8.96 -16.43
C VAL A 109 15.16 -9.63 -16.41
N GLU A 110 16.03 -9.26 -17.34
CA GLU A 110 17.47 -9.54 -17.27
C GLU A 110 18.09 -8.61 -16.22
N ASN A 111 18.78 -9.16 -15.21
CA ASN A 111 19.54 -8.40 -14.22
C ASN A 111 21.03 -8.66 -14.47
N ASP A 112 21.80 -7.58 -14.67
CA ASP A 112 23.26 -7.61 -14.91
C ASP A 112 24.10 -7.64 -13.61
N GLU A 113 23.49 -7.69 -12.43
CA GLU A 113 24.20 -7.63 -11.16
C GLU A 113 24.06 -8.96 -10.40
N GLU A 114 25.05 -9.83 -10.60
CA GLU A 114 25.32 -11.03 -9.80
C GLU A 114 25.59 -10.61 -8.35
N ASP A 115 24.67 -10.93 -7.45
CA ASP A 115 25.01 -11.11 -6.04
C ASP A 115 24.28 -12.35 -5.51
N ASP A 116 25.08 -13.11 -4.79
CA ASP A 116 24.96 -14.49 -4.36
C ASP A 116 23.83 -14.70 -3.34
N ASP A 117 22.66 -15.16 -3.80
CA ASP A 117 21.87 -16.14 -3.04
C ASP A 117 20.92 -16.90 -3.96
N SER A 118 21.11 -18.21 -3.99
CA SER A 118 20.33 -19.24 -4.69
C SER A 118 18.88 -19.40 -4.20
N SER A 119 18.22 -18.32 -3.77
CA SER A 119 16.83 -18.31 -3.35
C SER A 119 16.03 -17.32 -4.20
N GLU A 120 15.24 -17.86 -5.14
CA GLU A 120 14.15 -17.22 -5.90
C GLU A 120 14.24 -15.69 -6.08
N ARG A 121 14.55 -15.25 -7.31
CA ARG A 121 14.51 -13.84 -7.73
C ARG A 121 13.18 -13.20 -7.30
N LYS A 122 13.16 -12.44 -6.19
CA LYS A 122 11.96 -11.81 -5.62
C LYS A 122 12.03 -10.29 -5.66
N TYR A 123 10.91 -9.66 -5.97
CA TYR A 123 10.68 -8.23 -5.79
C TYR A 123 9.63 -8.03 -4.72
N PHE A 124 9.64 -6.85 -4.09
CA PHE A 124 8.79 -6.56 -2.96
C PHE A 124 7.83 -5.41 -3.29
N ARG A 125 6.60 -5.53 -2.79
CA ARG A 125 5.54 -4.52 -2.86
C ARG A 125 5.10 -4.15 -1.44
N ALA A 126 4.68 -2.91 -1.24
CA ALA A 126 4.11 -2.45 0.02
C ALA A 126 2.60 -2.36 -0.18
N GLU A 127 1.89 -3.40 0.23
CA GLU A 127 0.46 -3.52 -0.03
C GLU A 127 -0.38 -3.00 1.12
N VAL A 128 -1.37 -2.18 0.81
CA VAL A 128 -2.35 -1.68 1.77
C VAL A 128 -3.47 -2.70 1.95
N HIS A 129 -3.84 -2.94 3.20
CA HIS A 129 -4.94 -3.82 3.60
C HIS A 129 -5.85 -3.11 4.60
N LEU A 130 -7.13 -2.97 4.24
CA LEU A 130 -8.17 -2.35 5.06
C LEU A 130 -9.07 -3.42 5.70
N ARG A 131 -9.64 -3.13 6.88
CA ARG A 131 -10.55 -4.05 7.57
C ARG A 131 -11.90 -4.20 6.88
N GLU A 132 -12.46 -3.14 6.31
CA GLU A 132 -13.77 -3.19 5.62
C GLU A 132 -13.79 -4.07 4.36
N GLY A 133 -12.65 -4.65 3.97
CA GLY A 133 -12.49 -5.24 2.65
C GLY A 133 -12.17 -4.12 1.66
N GLY A 134 -11.04 -4.27 0.99
CA GLY A 134 -10.47 -3.21 0.19
C GLY A 134 -9.22 -3.76 -0.47
N GLN A 135 -9.12 -3.46 -1.75
CA GLN A 135 -8.21 -4.10 -2.67
C GLN A 135 -6.74 -3.86 -2.30
N ASN A 136 -5.90 -4.89 -2.44
CA ASN A 136 -4.47 -4.81 -2.17
C ASN A 136 -3.77 -3.98 -3.25
N TYR A 137 -3.61 -2.68 -3.00
CA TYR A 137 -2.82 -1.81 -3.88
C TYR A 137 -1.44 -1.52 -3.29
N ASP A 138 -0.49 -1.28 -4.18
CA ASP A 138 0.90 -1.04 -3.83
C ASP A 138 1.19 0.46 -3.73
N VAL A 139 1.74 0.86 -2.59
CA VAL A 139 2.11 2.24 -2.28
C VAL A 139 3.61 2.48 -2.38
N MET A 140 4.39 1.51 -2.88
CA MET A 140 5.83 1.66 -3.06
C MET A 140 6.19 2.91 -3.85
N GLY A 141 7.12 3.68 -3.29
CA GLY A 141 7.66 4.91 -3.90
C GLY A 141 6.77 6.13 -3.74
N TRP A 142 5.72 6.06 -2.92
CA TRP A 142 4.98 7.23 -2.45
C TRP A 142 5.83 8.06 -1.49
N SER A 143 5.52 9.34 -1.42
CA SER A 143 6.00 10.23 -0.37
C SER A 143 5.19 10.03 0.91
N ARG A 144 5.71 10.55 2.02
CA ARG A 144 4.99 10.54 3.30
C ARG A 144 3.64 11.24 3.20
N ALA A 145 3.59 12.38 2.52
CA ALA A 145 2.36 13.14 2.31
C ALA A 145 1.31 12.32 1.54
N GLU A 146 1.71 11.62 0.48
CA GLU A 146 0.79 10.74 -0.28
C GLU A 146 0.23 9.60 0.57
N VAL A 147 1.04 9.01 1.47
CA VAL A 147 0.56 7.99 2.42
C VAL A 147 -0.41 8.59 3.44
N ILE A 148 -0.13 9.79 3.95
CA ILE A 148 -1.02 10.51 4.89
C ILE A 148 -2.37 10.81 4.22
N ASP A 149 -2.36 11.40 3.03
CA ASP A 149 -3.56 11.72 2.27
C ASP A 149 -4.42 10.46 2.03
N ASP A 150 -3.77 9.34 1.67
CA ASP A 150 -4.45 8.06 1.51
C ASP A 150 -5.12 7.57 2.80
N ILE A 151 -4.42 7.62 3.94
CA ILE A 151 -4.99 7.20 5.22
C ILE A 151 -6.23 8.05 5.55
N LEU A 152 -6.17 9.36 5.32
CA LEU A 152 -7.28 10.27 5.58
C LEU A 152 -8.47 9.98 4.65
N ASP A 153 -8.23 9.78 3.35
CA ASP A 153 -9.27 9.39 2.39
C ASP A 153 -9.97 8.08 2.80
N GLN A 154 -9.20 7.07 3.20
CA GLN A 154 -9.77 5.81 3.67
C GLN A 154 -10.56 5.99 4.98
N TYR A 155 -10.06 6.83 5.88
CA TYR A 155 -10.75 7.12 7.13
C TYR A 155 -12.06 7.89 6.92
N GLU A 156 -12.10 8.86 6.00
CA GLU A 156 -13.32 9.56 5.61
C GLU A 156 -14.37 8.60 5.03
N ARG A 157 -13.93 7.69 4.15
CA ARG A 157 -14.80 6.64 3.60
C ARG A 157 -15.37 5.74 4.70
N HIS A 158 -14.54 5.38 5.67
CA HIS A 158 -14.96 4.59 6.82
C HIS A 158 -16.01 5.32 7.66
N LEU A 159 -15.79 6.60 8.00
CA LEU A 159 -16.77 7.42 8.73
C LEU A 159 -18.10 7.57 7.95
N HIS A 160 -18.02 7.74 6.64
CA HIS A 160 -19.21 7.79 5.79
C HIS A 160 -19.97 6.47 5.79
N TYR A 161 -19.25 5.34 5.74
CA TYR A 161 -19.86 4.02 5.87
C TYR A 161 -20.56 3.83 7.23
N LEU A 162 -19.92 4.20 8.34
CA LEU A 162 -20.53 4.16 9.68
C LEU A 162 -21.80 5.03 9.75
N HIS A 163 -21.83 6.17 9.04
CA HIS A 163 -23.01 7.03 8.98
C HIS A 163 -24.17 6.41 8.19
N LEU A 164 -23.90 5.65 7.12
CA LEU A 164 -24.91 5.03 6.27
C LEU A 164 -25.54 3.77 6.86
N ILE A 165 -24.83 3.07 7.74
CA ILE A 165 -25.33 1.85 8.40
C ILE A 165 -26.13 2.13 9.68
N ARG A 166 -26.25 3.40 10.08
CA ARG A 166 -27.16 3.89 11.13
C ARG A 166 -28.54 4.21 10.57
#